data_AF-A0A3Q2VG02-F1
#
_entry.id   AF-A0A3Q2VG02-F1
#
_cell.length_a   1.000
_cell.length_b   1.000
_cell.length_c   1.000
_cell.angle_alpha   90.00
_cell.angle_beta   90.00
_cell.angle_gamma   90.00
#
_symmetry.space_group_name_H-M   'P 1'
#
loop_
_entity.id
_entity.type
_entity.pdbx_description
1 polymer ?
#
loop_
_entity_poly.entity_id
_entity_poly.type
_entity_poly.pdbx_seq_one_letter_code
_entity_poly.pdbx_strand_id
1 'polypeptide(L)'
;MDLTSEKIQRILSKYKFRDVAVEELEKIYRIYPGMTLSTGTYTFSDSTQKDLLKLTGTIPVQYEGRSYNFPIQLWLLDSFPFTPPICHLKPTSNMVIREGKHVDAHGRIHLPGLHNWDHPKSSVVGLLNEMVTKFQEDPPLSSKTTTDKKDPHELLAFVSNFRISDGGISHHDQPINKVSVIGGGDLGMASVMSILSKCKVDKLVFIDVAESSTKGGSTDLEIFSLPKVEVSRDISASAGSRLVVVTANAWSSEQSYVTVVQTNVDLYRGIIPNLARLSPSAVMLIASQPVDIMTHVAWRQSGLPPTHVIGAGCNLDSERLSHVMDINLNTHKPAWVIGELSDNKIAVMSNSGLNSSASPEIAQGSSSTKPLLDRAFEIMKNRGQRSWSVGLSIADITNSVLTDKRKVHSVSTLAQGWGGIAVEVFLSLPCIMGVNGSTRLAGVSLGQEEDSKLRNSVTSLSNLMAQLRI
;
A
#
# COMPACT_ATOMS: atom_id res chain seq x y z
N MET A 1 -16.72 -2.81 46.39
CA MET A 1 -15.78 -3.63 45.61
C MET A 1 -15.02 -4.49 46.60
N ASP A 2 -14.93 -5.81 46.38
CA ASP A 2 -14.14 -6.67 47.28
C ASP A 2 -12.64 -6.51 46.99
N LEU A 3 -12.02 -5.60 47.72
CA LEU A 3 -10.57 -5.37 47.71
C LEU A 3 -9.84 -6.24 48.74
N THR A 4 -10.56 -7.08 49.48
CA THR A 4 -10.03 -7.89 50.59
C THR A 4 -9.52 -9.26 50.14
N SER A 5 -9.84 -9.68 48.92
CA SER A 5 -9.31 -10.91 48.35
C SER A 5 -7.77 -10.94 48.35
N GLU A 6 -7.19 -11.99 48.96
CA GLU A 6 -5.73 -12.18 49.05
C GLU A 6 -5.04 -12.10 47.67
N LYS A 7 -5.69 -12.61 46.62
CA LYS A 7 -5.17 -12.56 45.25
C LYS A 7 -5.09 -11.14 44.70
N ILE A 8 -6.10 -10.32 44.99
CA ILE A 8 -6.15 -8.91 44.58
C ILE A 8 -5.09 -8.12 45.34
N GLN A 9 -4.99 -8.31 46.66
CA GLN A 9 -3.98 -7.65 47.48
C GLN A 9 -2.55 -7.99 47.04
N ARG A 10 -2.28 -9.25 46.66
CA ARG A 10 -0.97 -9.70 46.15
C ARG A 10 -0.58 -9.06 44.82
N ILE A 11 -1.55 -8.72 43.97
CA ILE A 11 -1.28 -8.01 42.72
C ILE A 11 -1.18 -6.51 42.98
N LEU A 12 -2.08 -5.93 43.78
CA LEU A 12 -2.04 -4.52 44.17
C LEU A 12 -0.73 -4.13 44.86
N SER A 13 -0.12 -5.03 45.63
CA SER A 13 1.19 -4.78 46.25
C SER A 13 2.33 -4.57 45.23
N LYS A 14 2.12 -4.96 43.96
CA LYS A 14 3.08 -4.73 42.87
C LYS A 14 2.85 -3.40 42.14
N TYR A 15 1.77 -2.67 42.45
CA TYR A 15 1.45 -1.41 41.79
C TYR A 15 2.24 -0.27 42.44
N LYS A 16 2.82 0.60 41.62
CA LYS A 16 3.70 1.69 42.07
C LYS A 16 2.99 2.71 42.95
N PHE A 17 1.69 2.93 42.69
CA PHE A 17 0.87 3.95 43.35
C PHE A 17 -0.37 3.31 44.00
N ARG A 18 -0.13 2.34 44.90
CA ARG A 18 -1.19 1.50 45.51
C ARG A 18 -2.35 2.32 46.09
N ASP A 19 -2.05 3.28 46.97
CA ASP A 19 -3.11 3.98 47.73
C ASP A 19 -3.99 4.82 46.79
N VAL A 20 -3.38 5.52 45.83
CA VAL A 20 -4.08 6.30 44.80
C VAL A 20 -4.90 5.40 43.88
N ALA A 21 -4.37 4.22 43.52
CA ALA A 21 -5.10 3.23 42.72
C ALA A 21 -6.33 2.69 43.48
N VAL A 22 -6.22 2.45 44.79
CA VAL A 22 -7.35 2.02 45.63
C VAL A 22 -8.41 3.11 45.70
N GLU A 23 -8.04 4.36 45.93
CA GLU A 23 -8.99 5.47 45.96
C GLU A 23 -9.75 5.61 44.63
N GLU A 24 -9.06 5.51 43.48
CA GLU A 24 -9.72 5.54 42.18
C GLU A 24 -10.66 4.34 41.96
N LEU A 25 -10.27 3.14 42.39
CA LEU A 25 -11.10 1.94 42.33
C LEU A 25 -12.37 2.08 43.18
N GLU A 26 -12.27 2.66 44.37
CA GLU A 26 -13.43 2.94 45.22
C GLU A 26 -14.37 3.97 44.59
N LYS A 27 -13.83 5.03 43.97
CA LYS A 27 -14.63 6.02 43.21
C LYS A 27 -15.38 5.36 42.06
N ILE A 28 -14.71 4.51 41.28
CA ILE A 28 -15.34 3.77 40.17
C ILE A 28 -16.48 2.90 40.70
N TYR A 29 -16.29 2.17 41.80
CA TYR A 29 -17.32 1.30 42.37
C TYR A 29 -18.55 2.08 42.89
N ARG A 30 -18.35 3.28 43.45
CA ARG A 30 -19.46 4.13 43.89
C ARG A 30 -20.35 4.59 42.74
N ILE A 31 -19.77 4.86 41.57
CA ILE A 31 -20.49 5.40 40.40
C ILE A 31 -21.02 4.26 39.51
N TYR A 32 -20.24 3.19 39.35
CA TYR A 32 -20.56 2.03 38.53
C TYR A 32 -20.55 0.76 39.40
N PRO A 33 -21.58 0.51 40.23
CA PRO A 33 -21.61 -0.66 41.13
C PRO A 33 -21.62 -2.00 40.39
N GLY A 34 -21.99 -2.02 39.09
CA GLY A 34 -21.91 -3.19 38.22
C GLY A 34 -20.50 -3.53 37.72
N MET A 35 -19.48 -2.73 38.02
CA MET A 35 -18.09 -3.02 37.69
C MET A 35 -17.46 -3.93 38.75
N THR A 36 -17.00 -5.10 38.30
CA THR A 36 -16.32 -6.10 39.14
C THR A 36 -14.82 -6.04 38.94
N LEU A 37 -14.07 -6.09 40.04
CA LEU A 37 -12.61 -6.19 40.01
C LEU A 37 -12.19 -7.64 40.09
N SER A 38 -11.26 -8.04 39.23
CA SER A 38 -10.65 -9.36 39.26
C SER A 38 -9.19 -9.28 38.83
N THR A 39 -8.48 -10.40 38.94
CA THR A 39 -7.08 -10.53 38.51
C THR A 39 -6.98 -11.33 37.21
N GLY A 40 -5.92 -11.12 36.45
CA GLY A 40 -5.63 -11.93 35.27
C GLY A 40 -4.27 -11.63 34.67
N THR A 41 -3.82 -12.49 33.76
CA THR A 41 -2.58 -12.30 33.02
C THR A 41 -2.89 -11.66 31.68
N TYR A 42 -2.33 -10.47 31.44
CA TYR A 42 -2.41 -9.78 30.15
C TYR A 42 -1.18 -10.13 29.31
N THR A 43 -1.39 -10.44 28.02
CA THR A 43 -0.30 -10.68 27.05
C THR A 43 -0.17 -9.45 26.16
N PHE A 44 0.99 -8.81 26.16
CA PHE A 44 1.30 -7.64 25.34
C PHE A 44 1.65 -8.05 23.90
N SER A 45 1.69 -7.08 22.99
CA SER A 45 1.99 -7.30 21.58
C SER A 45 3.41 -7.83 21.32
N ASP A 46 4.34 -7.63 22.25
CA ASP A 46 5.69 -8.18 22.24
C ASP A 46 5.77 -9.60 22.82
N SER A 47 4.61 -10.25 23.05
CA SER A 47 4.46 -11.56 23.71
C SER A 47 4.86 -11.61 25.19
N THR A 48 5.15 -10.47 25.82
CA THR A 48 5.38 -10.44 27.27
C THR A 48 4.06 -10.62 28.02
N GLN A 49 4.12 -11.27 29.18
CA GLN A 49 2.95 -11.54 30.02
C GLN A 49 3.09 -10.87 31.38
N LYS A 50 2.00 -10.28 31.88
CA LYS A 50 1.97 -9.61 33.19
C LYS A 50 0.66 -9.84 33.91
N ASP A 51 0.76 -10.18 35.20
CA ASP A 51 -0.39 -10.25 36.09
C ASP A 51 -0.86 -8.85 36.46
N LEU A 52 -2.07 -8.51 36.05
CA LEU A 52 -2.68 -7.21 36.22
C LEU A 52 -4.07 -7.33 36.84
N LEU A 53 -4.53 -6.22 37.40
CA LEU A 53 -5.92 -6.02 37.76
C LEU A 53 -6.74 -5.73 36.50
N LYS A 54 -7.95 -6.30 36.46
CA LYS A 54 -8.93 -6.04 35.41
C LYS A 54 -10.28 -5.68 36.01
N LEU A 55 -10.88 -4.63 35.50
CA LEU A 55 -12.27 -4.26 35.75
C LEU A 55 -13.13 -4.85 34.63
N THR A 56 -14.24 -5.50 34.98
CA THR A 56 -15.20 -6.02 34.00
C THR A 56 -16.60 -5.66 34.44
N GLY A 57 -17.40 -5.15 33.51
CA GLY A 57 -18.79 -4.78 33.76
C GLY A 57 -19.47 -4.33 32.48
N THR A 58 -20.62 -3.68 32.62
CA THR A 58 -21.38 -3.16 31.48
C THR A 58 -21.59 -1.66 31.61
N ILE A 59 -21.57 -0.96 30.48
CA ILE A 59 -21.93 0.47 30.40
C ILE A 59 -23.29 0.64 29.70
N PRO A 60 -24.21 1.45 30.26
CA PRO A 60 -25.49 1.72 29.65
C PRO A 60 -25.35 2.79 28.56
N VAL A 61 -25.79 2.49 27.35
CA VAL A 61 -25.72 3.38 26.18
C VAL A 61 -27.11 3.50 25.58
N GLN A 62 -27.54 4.73 25.29
CA GLN A 62 -28.82 4.97 24.62
C GLN A 62 -28.61 5.09 23.11
N TYR A 63 -29.32 4.27 22.34
CA TYR A 63 -29.26 4.30 20.88
C TYR A 63 -30.66 4.12 20.32
N GLU A 64 -31.06 5.01 19.40
CA GLU A 64 -32.38 5.02 18.76
C GLU A 64 -33.56 4.89 19.76
N GLY A 65 -33.47 5.59 20.91
CA GLY A 65 -34.50 5.61 21.94
C GLY A 65 -34.56 4.36 22.83
N ARG A 66 -33.63 3.40 22.69
CA ARG A 66 -33.52 2.21 23.54
C ARG A 66 -32.20 2.21 24.31
N SER A 67 -32.21 1.66 25.52
CA SER A 67 -31.01 1.50 26.34
C SER A 67 -30.41 0.11 26.15
N TYR A 68 -29.12 0.06 25.79
CA TYR A 68 -28.32 -1.14 25.61
C TYR A 68 -27.19 -1.17 26.64
N ASN A 69 -26.88 -2.35 27.16
CA ASN A 69 -25.77 -2.53 28.10
C ASN A 69 -24.59 -3.17 27.36
N PHE A 70 -23.52 -2.40 27.13
CA PHE A 70 -22.34 -2.91 26.45
C PHE A 70 -21.33 -3.48 27.44
N PRO A 71 -20.98 -4.78 27.33
CA PRO A 71 -19.98 -5.40 28.18
C PRO A 71 -18.57 -4.93 27.81
N ILE A 72 -17.82 -4.46 28.80
CA ILE A 72 -16.46 -3.95 28.66
C ILE A 72 -15.51 -4.57 29.68
N GLN A 73 -14.23 -4.51 29.38
CA GLN A 73 -13.13 -4.95 30.22
C GLN A 73 -11.98 -3.94 30.14
N LEU A 74 -11.49 -3.49 31.30
CA LEU A 74 -10.39 -2.55 31.42
C LEU A 74 -9.23 -3.23 32.16
N TRP A 75 -8.05 -3.28 31.56
CA TRP A 75 -6.83 -3.73 32.21
C TRP A 75 -6.09 -2.54 32.79
N LEU A 76 -5.80 -2.58 34.09
CA LEU A 76 -5.11 -1.53 34.81
C LEU A 76 -3.63 -1.85 34.82
N LEU A 77 -2.77 -1.00 34.25
CA LEU A 77 -1.32 -1.19 34.31
C LEU A 77 -0.78 -0.94 35.73
N ASP A 78 0.40 -1.45 36.05
CA ASP A 78 1.03 -1.33 37.39
C ASP A 78 1.35 0.11 37.82
N SER A 79 1.29 1.06 36.88
CA SER A 79 1.48 2.49 37.09
C SER A 79 0.14 3.25 37.10
N PHE A 80 -1.00 2.55 37.13
CA PHE A 80 -2.33 3.14 37.31
C PHE A 80 -2.42 3.90 38.66
N PRO A 81 -3.09 5.07 38.73
CA PRO A 81 -3.87 5.73 37.68
C PRO A 81 -3.09 6.69 36.76
N PHE A 82 -1.77 6.80 36.91
CA PHE A 82 -0.94 7.67 36.07
C PHE A 82 -0.72 7.16 34.64
N THR A 83 -1.10 5.91 34.38
CA THR A 83 -1.12 5.32 33.04
C THR A 83 -2.55 4.93 32.66
N PRO A 84 -2.95 5.13 31.40
CA PRO A 84 -4.30 4.81 30.96
C PRO A 84 -4.56 3.30 31.03
N PRO A 85 -5.80 2.88 31.33
CA PRO A 85 -6.18 1.48 31.24
C PRO A 85 -6.24 1.01 29.78
N ILE A 86 -5.98 -0.27 29.55
CA ILE A 86 -6.21 -0.90 28.23
C ILE A 86 -7.64 -1.40 28.17
N CYS A 87 -8.42 -0.90 27.22
CA CYS A 87 -9.86 -1.05 27.18
C CYS A 87 -10.31 -1.98 26.05
N HIS A 88 -11.19 -2.93 26.34
CA HIS A 88 -11.74 -3.88 25.39
C HIS A 88 -13.26 -4.05 25.58
N LEU A 89 -13.97 -4.33 24.50
CA LEU A 89 -15.30 -4.91 24.52
C LEU A 89 -15.23 -6.39 24.87
N LYS A 90 -16.28 -6.89 25.51
CA LYS A 90 -16.41 -8.30 25.88
C LYS A 90 -17.74 -8.85 25.37
N PRO A 91 -17.92 -9.01 24.04
CA PRO A 91 -19.18 -9.45 23.45
C PRO A 91 -19.67 -10.77 24.05
N THR A 92 -20.99 -10.90 24.21
CA THR A 92 -21.63 -12.19 24.54
C THR A 92 -21.72 -13.08 23.30
N SER A 93 -22.14 -14.35 23.46
CA SER A 93 -22.26 -15.31 22.34
C SER A 93 -23.14 -14.78 21.19
N ASN A 94 -24.12 -13.95 21.53
CA ASN A 94 -25.12 -13.41 20.61
C ASN A 94 -24.76 -12.00 20.11
N MET A 95 -23.56 -11.50 20.38
CA MET A 95 -23.11 -10.17 19.94
C MET A 95 -22.02 -10.27 18.88
N VAL A 96 -21.98 -9.32 17.96
CA VAL A 96 -20.91 -9.11 16.97
C VAL A 96 -20.34 -7.72 17.17
N ILE A 97 -19.01 -7.61 17.18
CA ILE A 97 -18.30 -6.32 17.17
C ILE A 97 -18.48 -5.67 15.81
N ARG A 98 -18.92 -4.42 15.82
CA ARG A 98 -18.91 -3.55 14.65
C ARG A 98 -17.68 -2.68 14.76
N GLU A 99 -16.76 -2.87 13.83
CA GLU A 99 -15.59 -2.00 13.71
C GLU A 99 -16.09 -0.58 13.40
N GLY A 100 -15.58 0.38 14.17
CA GLY A 100 -16.03 1.77 14.13
C GLY A 100 -14.90 2.71 14.50
N LYS A 101 -15.21 4.00 14.64
CA LYS A 101 -14.18 5.03 14.87
C LYS A 101 -13.40 4.84 16.18
N HIS A 102 -14.04 4.21 17.16
CA HIS A 102 -13.54 4.10 18.53
C HIS A 102 -13.26 2.65 18.96
N VAL A 103 -13.50 1.67 18.09
CA VAL A 103 -13.36 0.24 18.41
C VAL A 103 -12.83 -0.51 17.19
N ASP A 104 -11.77 -1.29 17.38
CA ASP A 104 -11.18 -2.14 16.33
C ASP A 104 -11.93 -3.48 16.16
N ALA A 105 -11.57 -4.26 15.13
CA ALA A 105 -12.17 -5.57 14.87
C ALA A 105 -11.95 -6.61 16.01
N HIS A 106 -10.94 -6.41 16.87
CA HIS A 106 -10.66 -7.25 18.04
C HIS A 106 -11.39 -6.77 19.30
N GLY A 107 -12.19 -5.70 19.19
CA GLY A 107 -12.94 -5.09 20.28
C GLY A 107 -12.11 -4.19 21.17
N ARG A 108 -10.87 -3.84 20.82
CA ARG A 108 -10.07 -2.86 21.58
C ARG A 108 -10.64 -1.47 21.38
N ILE A 109 -10.78 -0.74 22.48
CA ILE A 109 -11.39 0.59 22.50
C ILE A 109 -10.29 1.66 22.43
N HIS A 110 -10.45 2.59 21.49
CA HIS A 110 -9.56 3.72 21.24
C HIS A 110 -10.34 5.02 21.39
N LEU A 111 -10.03 5.79 22.45
CA LEU A 111 -10.66 7.07 22.74
C LEU A 111 -9.61 8.17 22.91
N PRO A 112 -9.92 9.42 22.54
CA PRO A 112 -9.08 10.58 22.82
C PRO A 112 -8.63 10.65 24.29
N GLY A 113 -9.53 10.36 25.25
CA GLY A 113 -9.18 10.31 26.67
C GLY A 113 -8.10 9.29 27.05
N LEU A 114 -7.94 8.20 26.28
CA LEU A 114 -6.87 7.22 26.49
C LEU A 114 -5.53 7.70 25.92
N HIS A 115 -5.54 8.47 24.83
CA HIS A 115 -4.34 8.98 24.19
C HIS A 115 -3.77 10.19 24.94
N ASN A 116 -4.64 11.10 25.39
CA ASN A 116 -4.28 12.32 26.11
C ASN A 116 -4.41 12.14 27.63
N TRP A 117 -4.08 10.95 28.14
CA TRP A 117 -4.26 10.61 29.55
C TRP A 117 -3.29 11.40 30.44
N ASP A 118 -3.83 12.30 31.27
CA ASP A 118 -3.07 13.17 32.17
C ASP A 118 -3.71 13.14 33.58
N HIS A 119 -3.33 12.18 34.41
CA HIS A 119 -3.84 12.08 35.79
C HIS A 119 -3.27 13.22 36.66
N PRO A 120 -4.08 13.93 37.48
CA PRO A 120 -5.46 13.62 37.90
C PRO A 120 -6.58 14.25 37.05
N LYS A 121 -6.28 14.94 35.95
CA LYS A 121 -7.30 15.51 35.07
C LYS A 121 -8.08 14.41 34.34
N SER A 122 -7.41 13.33 33.97
CA SER A 122 -8.01 12.11 33.41
C SER A 122 -8.31 11.09 34.51
N SER A 123 -9.52 10.52 34.47
CA SER A 123 -9.98 9.47 35.38
C SER A 123 -10.74 8.39 34.61
N VAL A 124 -10.82 7.19 35.18
CA VAL A 124 -11.58 6.08 34.56
C VAL A 124 -13.05 6.42 34.47
N VAL A 125 -13.58 7.15 35.45
CA VAL A 125 -14.97 7.63 35.42
C VAL A 125 -15.20 8.56 34.23
N GLY A 126 -14.30 9.51 34.00
CA GLY A 126 -14.35 10.39 32.82
C GLY A 126 -14.27 9.61 31.51
N LEU A 127 -13.38 8.61 31.46
CA LEU A 127 -13.25 7.72 30.31
C LEU A 127 -14.51 6.90 30.04
N LEU A 128 -15.16 6.36 31.08
CA LEU A 128 -16.42 5.62 30.92
C LEU A 128 -17.54 6.50 30.41
N ASN A 129 -17.62 7.76 30.87
CA ASN A 129 -18.58 8.73 30.35
C ASN A 129 -18.31 9.07 28.87
N GLU A 130 -17.03 9.22 28.50
CA GLU A 130 -16.62 9.41 27.10
C GLU A 130 -16.99 8.19 26.23
N MET A 131 -16.76 6.97 26.73
CA MET A 131 -17.19 5.72 26.06
C MET A 131 -18.70 5.72 25.81
N VAL A 132 -19.50 6.07 26.83
CA VAL A 132 -20.96 6.12 26.69
C VAL A 132 -21.34 7.11 25.59
N THR A 133 -20.86 8.36 25.65
CA THR A 133 -21.16 9.39 24.64
C THR A 133 -20.80 8.93 23.23
N LYS A 134 -19.62 8.33 23.05
CA LYS A 134 -19.18 7.88 21.72
C LYS A 134 -19.92 6.66 21.21
N PHE A 135 -20.32 5.74 22.08
CA PHE A 135 -21.10 4.57 21.68
C PHE A 135 -22.58 4.88 21.47
N GLN A 136 -23.09 6.03 21.94
CA GLN A 136 -24.42 6.53 21.56
C GLN A 136 -24.45 7.00 20.10
N GLU A 137 -23.34 7.60 19.61
CA GLU A 137 -23.21 8.05 18.22
C GLU A 137 -22.98 6.86 17.27
N ASP A 138 -22.10 5.93 17.66
CA ASP A 138 -21.66 4.79 16.85
C ASP A 138 -21.58 3.51 17.71
N PRO A 139 -22.68 2.72 17.80
CA PRO A 139 -22.72 1.55 18.69
C PRO A 139 -21.81 0.42 18.20
N PRO A 140 -20.84 -0.01 19.02
CA PRO A 140 -19.80 -0.93 18.55
C PRO A 140 -20.18 -2.41 18.67
N LEU A 141 -21.40 -2.73 19.13
CA LEU A 141 -21.91 -4.09 19.24
C LEU A 141 -23.30 -4.20 18.61
N SER A 142 -23.54 -5.27 17.85
CA SER A 142 -24.84 -5.63 17.28
C SER A 142 -25.25 -7.05 17.65
N SER A 143 -26.55 -7.36 17.58
CA SER A 143 -27.08 -8.70 17.85
C SER A 143 -26.88 -9.62 16.64
N LYS A 144 -26.42 -10.85 16.87
CA LYS A 144 -26.48 -11.94 15.88
C LYS A 144 -27.95 -12.31 15.67
N THR A 145 -28.49 -12.15 14.47
CA THR A 145 -29.79 -12.70 14.13
C THR A 145 -29.67 -14.22 14.08
N THR A 146 -30.36 -14.91 14.99
CA THR A 146 -30.57 -16.36 14.92
C THR A 146 -31.43 -16.63 13.69
N THR A 147 -30.82 -17.08 12.60
CA THR A 147 -31.54 -17.71 11.49
C THR A 147 -31.93 -19.10 11.96
N ASP A 148 -33.18 -19.26 12.39
CA ASP A 148 -33.76 -20.58 12.52
C ASP A 148 -35.20 -20.57 11.98
N LYS A 149 -35.46 -21.53 11.09
CA LYS A 149 -36.70 -21.85 10.36
C LYS A 149 -37.17 -20.84 9.31
N LYS A 150 -36.84 -21.10 8.03
CA LYS A 150 -37.66 -20.62 6.90
C LYS A 150 -38.04 -21.77 5.96
N ASP A 151 -39.32 -21.76 5.67
CA ASP A 151 -40.19 -22.75 5.06
C ASP A 151 -39.82 -23.00 3.58
N PRO A 152 -39.77 -24.28 3.10
CA PRO A 152 -39.48 -24.62 1.71
C PRO A 152 -40.36 -23.90 0.67
N HIS A 153 -41.53 -23.39 1.06
CA HIS A 153 -42.40 -22.64 0.16
C HIS A 153 -41.94 -21.18 -0.11
N GLU A 154 -41.15 -20.55 0.77
CA GLU A 154 -40.55 -19.22 0.47
C GLU A 154 -39.43 -19.34 -0.59
N LEU A 155 -38.69 -20.44 -0.60
CA LEU A 155 -37.65 -20.71 -1.59
C LEU A 155 -38.23 -20.92 -3.00
N LEU A 156 -39.40 -21.55 -3.10
CA LEU A 156 -40.10 -21.71 -4.39
C LEU A 156 -40.63 -20.37 -4.93
N ALA A 157 -41.09 -19.47 -4.05
CA ALA A 157 -41.47 -18.11 -4.45
C ALA A 157 -40.25 -17.28 -4.92
N PHE A 158 -39.08 -17.49 -4.31
CA PHE A 158 -37.82 -16.86 -4.71
C PHE A 158 -37.32 -17.37 -6.07
N VAL A 159 -37.46 -18.69 -6.33
CA VAL A 159 -37.09 -19.32 -7.60
C VAL A 159 -38.08 -18.97 -8.73
N SER A 160 -39.36 -18.77 -8.43
CA SER A 160 -40.37 -18.41 -9.44
C SER A 160 -40.23 -16.97 -9.98
N ASN A 161 -39.50 -16.10 -9.29
CA ASN A 161 -39.20 -14.74 -9.76
C ASN A 161 -37.95 -14.67 -10.65
N PHE A 162 -37.24 -15.77 -10.88
CA PHE A 162 -36.24 -15.85 -11.94
C PHE A 162 -36.93 -16.09 -13.28
N ARG A 163 -37.33 -14.99 -13.93
CA ARG A 163 -37.56 -14.99 -15.38
C ARG A 163 -36.26 -14.61 -16.07
N ILE A 164 -35.69 -15.57 -16.81
CA ILE A 164 -34.76 -15.29 -17.89
C ILE A 164 -35.55 -14.52 -18.96
N SER A 165 -35.24 -13.24 -19.14
CA SER A 165 -35.58 -12.49 -20.34
C SER A 165 -34.33 -11.80 -20.86
N ASP A 166 -34.00 -12.17 -22.07
CA ASP A 166 -33.04 -11.61 -23.00
C ASP A 166 -33.12 -10.07 -23.10
N GLY A 167 -31.95 -9.40 -23.16
CA GLY A 167 -31.79 -8.01 -23.64
C GLY A 167 -32.15 -6.85 -22.69
N GLY A 168 -31.17 -6.39 -21.91
CA GLY A 168 -31.19 -5.07 -21.25
C GLY A 168 -30.00 -4.84 -20.31
N ILE A 169 -28.88 -4.33 -20.84
CA ILE A 169 -27.65 -4.04 -20.08
C ILE A 169 -27.88 -2.94 -19.03
N SER A 170 -27.63 -3.25 -17.76
CA SER A 170 -27.10 -2.29 -16.78
C SER A 170 -26.16 -3.00 -15.78
N HIS A 171 -24.85 -2.90 -16.08
CA HIS A 171 -23.76 -3.38 -15.23
C HIS A 171 -23.62 -2.52 -13.96
N HIS A 172 -23.55 -3.14 -12.79
CA HIS A 172 -22.87 -2.59 -11.61
C HIS A 172 -21.97 -3.65 -10.98
N ASP A 173 -21.00 -4.12 -11.77
CA ASP A 173 -19.86 -4.93 -11.31
C ASP A 173 -18.59 -4.21 -11.78
N GLN A 174 -18.31 -3.06 -11.18
CA GLN A 174 -17.07 -2.33 -11.48
C GLN A 174 -15.94 -2.89 -10.60
N PRO A 175 -14.86 -3.44 -11.19
CA PRO A 175 -13.70 -3.87 -10.42
C PRO A 175 -13.07 -2.65 -9.73
N ILE A 176 -12.94 -2.72 -8.40
CA ILE A 176 -12.38 -1.63 -7.59
C ILE A 176 -10.95 -1.34 -8.06
N ASN A 177 -10.70 -0.09 -8.45
CA ASN A 177 -9.36 0.41 -8.79
C ASN A 177 -8.58 0.70 -7.51
N LYS A 178 -8.08 -0.36 -6.88
CA LYS A 178 -7.19 -0.26 -5.74
C LYS A 178 -5.72 -0.18 -6.18
N VAL A 179 -5.01 0.85 -5.72
CA VAL A 179 -3.57 1.05 -5.97
C VAL A 179 -2.83 1.13 -4.65
N SER A 180 -1.70 0.43 -4.52
CA SER A 180 -0.82 0.57 -3.36
C SER A 180 0.51 1.21 -3.74
N VAL A 181 1.00 2.15 -2.93
CA VAL A 181 2.32 2.77 -3.09
C VAL A 181 3.15 2.45 -1.84
N ILE A 182 4.29 1.82 -2.03
CA ILE A 182 5.13 1.26 -0.98
C ILE A 182 6.43 2.08 -0.85
N GLY A 183 6.54 2.85 0.23
CA GLY A 183 7.71 3.65 0.59
C GLY A 183 7.39 5.12 0.92
N GLY A 184 7.78 5.58 2.12
CA GLY A 184 7.48 6.91 2.66
C GLY A 184 8.30 8.11 2.13
N GLY A 185 9.21 7.90 1.19
CA GLY A 185 10.10 8.96 0.68
C GLY A 185 9.43 9.94 -0.30
N ASP A 186 10.17 10.98 -0.70
CA ASP A 186 9.70 11.99 -1.66
C ASP A 186 9.13 11.40 -2.96
N LEU A 187 9.70 10.30 -3.45
CA LEU A 187 9.23 9.62 -4.65
C LEU A 187 7.88 8.92 -4.42
N GLY A 188 7.68 8.31 -3.25
CA GLY A 188 6.40 7.71 -2.87
C GLY A 188 5.31 8.77 -2.79
N MET A 189 5.58 9.87 -2.07
CA MET A 189 4.68 11.03 -1.98
C MET A 189 4.36 11.63 -3.34
N ALA A 190 5.37 11.87 -4.19
CA ALA A 190 5.18 12.36 -5.55
C ALA A 190 4.31 11.41 -6.38
N SER A 191 4.47 10.09 -6.21
CA SER A 191 3.66 9.08 -6.89
C SER A 191 2.21 9.13 -6.42
N VAL A 192 1.96 9.21 -5.11
CA VAL A 192 0.60 9.36 -4.55
C VAL A 192 -0.09 10.60 -5.12
N MET A 193 0.55 11.76 -5.04
CA MET A 193 -0.02 13.02 -5.52
C MET A 193 -0.29 12.99 -7.03
N SER A 194 0.62 12.40 -7.82
CA SER A 194 0.47 12.29 -9.27
C SER A 194 -0.65 11.30 -9.65
N ILE A 195 -0.75 10.17 -8.96
CA ILE A 195 -1.80 9.17 -9.19
C ILE A 195 -3.16 9.75 -8.85
N LEU A 196 -3.32 10.41 -7.70
CA LEU A 196 -4.58 11.06 -7.32
C LEU A 196 -5.00 12.15 -8.31
N SER A 197 -4.04 12.91 -8.85
CA SER A 197 -4.32 13.98 -9.80
C SER A 197 -4.70 13.48 -11.19
N LYS A 198 -4.12 12.35 -11.63
CA LYS A 198 -4.24 11.87 -13.03
C LYS A 198 -5.17 10.67 -13.21
N CYS A 199 -5.33 9.82 -12.19
CA CYS A 199 -5.96 8.51 -12.33
C CYS A 199 -7.32 8.47 -11.61
N LYS A 200 -8.26 7.69 -12.16
CA LYS A 200 -9.51 7.34 -11.47
C LYS A 200 -9.26 6.15 -10.56
N VAL A 201 -8.86 6.45 -9.32
CA VAL A 201 -8.61 5.45 -8.28
C VAL A 201 -9.80 5.43 -7.32
N ASP A 202 -10.21 4.23 -6.89
CA ASP A 202 -11.28 4.05 -5.90
C ASP A 202 -10.72 3.98 -4.49
N LYS A 203 -9.53 3.38 -4.35
CA LYS A 203 -8.78 3.32 -3.09
C LYS A 203 -7.28 3.35 -3.37
N LEU A 204 -6.57 4.29 -2.76
CA LEU A 204 -5.11 4.35 -2.77
C LEU A 204 -4.61 4.00 -1.37
N VAL A 205 -3.71 3.04 -1.25
CA VAL A 205 -3.05 2.70 0.01
C VAL A 205 -1.60 3.14 -0.04
N PHE A 206 -1.21 4.03 0.85
CA PHE A 206 0.17 4.46 1.03
C PHE A 206 0.79 3.73 2.22
N ILE A 207 1.81 2.91 1.96
CA ILE A 207 2.46 2.10 2.98
C ILE A 207 3.85 2.63 3.24
N ASP A 208 4.08 3.15 4.43
CA ASP A 208 5.38 3.67 4.86
C ASP A 208 6.19 2.55 5.54
N VAL A 209 7.13 1.95 4.79
CA VAL A 209 7.89 0.75 5.21
C VAL A 209 9.17 1.10 5.97
N ALA A 210 9.53 2.38 6.13
CA ALA A 210 10.81 2.77 6.71
C ALA A 210 10.69 3.79 7.84
N GLU A 211 11.60 3.69 8.82
CA GLU A 211 12.06 4.82 9.65
C GLU A 211 12.86 5.84 8.79
N SER A 212 12.35 6.22 7.62
CA SER A 212 13.03 7.17 6.76
C SER A 212 13.09 8.55 7.44
N SER A 213 14.19 9.28 7.22
CA SER A 213 14.43 10.61 7.79
C SER A 213 13.37 11.66 7.43
N THR A 214 12.58 11.42 6.39
CA THR A 214 11.41 12.21 5.99
C THR A 214 10.16 11.83 6.80
N LYS A 215 10.20 12.06 8.12
CA LYS A 215 9.08 11.80 9.05
C LYS A 215 7.79 12.63 8.82
N GLY A 216 7.72 13.43 7.76
CA GLY A 216 6.63 14.39 7.52
C GLY A 216 5.55 13.92 6.54
N GLY A 217 5.92 13.27 5.43
CA GLY A 217 5.03 13.09 4.29
C GLY A 217 3.79 12.22 4.57
N SER A 218 3.97 11.09 5.27
CA SER A 218 2.86 10.23 5.69
C SER A 218 1.94 10.94 6.69
N THR A 219 2.53 11.65 7.66
CA THR A 219 1.79 12.45 8.65
C THR A 219 0.93 13.53 7.97
N ASP A 220 1.44 14.21 6.94
CA ASP A 220 0.67 15.22 6.21
C ASP A 220 -0.54 14.61 5.48
N LEU A 221 -0.39 13.42 4.87
CA LEU A 221 -1.51 12.72 4.25
C LEU A 221 -2.61 12.35 5.26
N GLU A 222 -2.22 11.97 6.48
CA GLU A 222 -3.14 11.69 7.59
C GLU A 222 -3.83 12.98 8.08
N ILE A 223 -3.05 14.04 8.33
CA ILE A 223 -3.55 15.36 8.79
C ILE A 223 -4.61 15.90 7.84
N PHE A 224 -4.33 15.88 6.54
CA PHE A 224 -5.25 16.42 5.53
C PHE A 224 -6.32 15.42 5.10
N SER A 225 -6.24 14.15 5.54
CA SER A 225 -7.24 13.11 5.32
C SER A 225 -7.76 13.08 3.87
N LEU A 226 -6.82 12.91 2.92
CA LEU A 226 -7.17 12.94 1.50
C LEU A 226 -8.23 11.88 1.15
N PRO A 227 -9.26 12.22 0.36
CA PRO A 227 -10.30 11.29 0.03
C PRO A 227 -9.72 10.10 -0.73
N LYS A 228 -10.19 8.89 -0.38
CA LYS A 228 -9.77 7.60 -0.98
C LYS A 228 -8.33 7.17 -0.66
N VAL A 229 -7.58 7.94 0.13
CA VAL A 229 -6.23 7.58 0.55
C VAL A 229 -6.28 6.94 1.93
N GLU A 230 -5.68 5.77 2.07
CA GLU A 230 -5.41 5.11 3.34
C GLU A 230 -3.91 5.11 3.57
N VAL A 231 -3.46 5.73 4.66
CA VAL A 231 -2.07 5.65 5.10
C VAL A 231 -1.96 4.48 6.09
N SER A 232 -1.01 3.59 5.87
CA SER A 232 -0.78 2.42 6.72
C SER A 232 0.72 2.16 6.88
N ARG A 233 1.06 1.43 7.94
CA ARG A 233 2.41 0.85 8.15
C ARG A 233 2.41 -0.66 7.99
N ASP A 234 1.23 -1.26 7.87
CA ASP A 234 1.07 -2.70 7.67
C ASP A 234 0.93 -3.01 6.18
N ILE A 235 1.82 -3.85 5.67
CA ILE A 235 1.81 -4.35 4.30
C ILE A 235 0.49 -5.05 3.97
N SER A 236 -0.21 -5.63 4.96
CA SER A 236 -1.52 -6.28 4.76
C SER A 236 -2.57 -5.34 4.14
N ALA A 237 -2.47 -4.03 4.40
CA ALA A 237 -3.35 -3.03 3.81
C ALA A 237 -3.27 -3.00 2.26
N SER A 238 -2.20 -3.52 1.66
CA SER A 238 -2.06 -3.63 0.19
C SER A 238 -2.90 -4.74 -0.45
N ALA A 239 -3.59 -5.58 0.32
CA ALA A 239 -4.29 -6.75 -0.22
C ALA A 239 -5.34 -6.43 -1.29
N GLY A 240 -5.36 -7.21 -2.37
CA GLY A 240 -6.31 -7.02 -3.48
C GLY A 240 -6.07 -5.75 -4.31
N SER A 241 -4.84 -5.25 -4.37
CA SER A 241 -4.49 -4.13 -5.25
C SER A 241 -4.39 -4.58 -6.70
N ARG A 242 -4.86 -3.74 -7.63
CA ARG A 242 -4.68 -3.94 -9.08
C ARG A 242 -3.27 -3.56 -9.54
N LEU A 243 -2.68 -2.56 -8.88
CA LEU A 243 -1.32 -2.10 -9.14
C LEU A 243 -0.62 -1.77 -7.83
N VAL A 244 0.64 -2.20 -7.72
CA VAL A 244 1.50 -1.96 -6.56
C VAL A 244 2.76 -1.24 -7.03
N VAL A 245 2.92 0.02 -6.64
CA VAL A 245 4.13 0.82 -6.90
C VAL A 245 5.11 0.60 -5.75
N VAL A 246 6.35 0.21 -6.05
CA VAL A 246 7.40 0.05 -5.05
C VAL A 246 8.46 1.14 -5.24
N THR A 247 8.55 2.06 -4.27
CA THR A 247 9.51 3.17 -4.23
C THR A 247 10.49 3.04 -3.05
N ALA A 248 10.41 1.96 -2.28
CA ALA A 248 11.24 1.73 -1.10
C ALA A 248 12.71 1.52 -1.50
N ASN A 249 13.60 2.34 -0.92
CA ASN A 249 15.05 2.20 -1.01
C ASN A 249 15.62 2.41 0.40
N ALA A 250 16.51 1.53 0.82
CA ALA A 250 17.36 1.73 1.97
C ALA A 250 18.58 2.58 1.55
N TRP A 251 18.84 3.64 2.30
CA TRP A 251 20.08 4.41 2.17
C TRP A 251 21.06 3.94 3.24
N SER A 252 22.20 3.39 2.81
CA SER A 252 23.30 3.01 3.70
C SER A 252 24.47 3.98 3.51
N SER A 253 25.15 4.35 4.59
CA SER A 253 26.42 5.10 4.55
C SER A 253 27.63 4.25 4.13
N GLU A 254 27.38 3.08 3.55
CA GLU A 254 28.40 2.12 3.08
C GLU A 254 29.17 2.65 1.86
N GLN A 255 30.43 2.23 1.73
CA GLN A 255 31.35 2.79 0.73
C GLN A 255 31.18 2.20 -0.69
N SER A 256 30.67 0.97 -0.83
CA SER A 256 30.58 0.28 -2.14
C SER A 256 29.16 0.28 -2.70
N TYR A 257 29.04 0.64 -3.99
CA TYR A 257 27.78 0.64 -4.73
C TYR A 257 27.05 -0.73 -4.67
N VAL A 258 27.80 -1.83 -4.78
CA VAL A 258 27.23 -3.20 -4.75
C VAL A 258 26.59 -3.48 -3.38
N THR A 259 27.20 -3.03 -2.29
CA THR A 259 26.65 -3.21 -0.93
C THR A 259 25.36 -2.42 -0.73
N VAL A 260 25.27 -1.21 -1.29
CA VAL A 260 24.04 -0.40 -1.29
C VAL A 260 22.92 -1.14 -2.03
N VAL A 261 23.22 -1.68 -3.22
CA VAL A 261 22.24 -2.46 -4.00
C VAL A 261 21.85 -3.73 -3.24
N GLN A 262 22.79 -4.46 -2.63
CA GLN A 262 22.51 -5.65 -1.83
C GLN A 262 21.59 -5.34 -0.64
N THR A 263 21.78 -4.20 0.03
CA THR A 263 20.89 -3.75 1.12
C THR A 263 19.45 -3.58 0.61
N ASN A 264 19.27 -3.04 -0.60
CA ASN A 264 17.95 -2.96 -1.22
C ASN A 264 17.37 -4.33 -1.61
N VAL A 265 18.21 -5.27 -2.04
CA VAL A 265 17.80 -6.66 -2.31
C VAL A 265 17.29 -7.34 -1.04
N ASP A 266 17.98 -7.15 0.08
CA ASP A 266 17.59 -7.71 1.37
C ASP A 266 16.30 -7.06 1.91
N LEU A 267 16.13 -5.75 1.71
CA LEU A 267 14.87 -5.06 1.99
C LEU A 267 13.70 -5.65 1.17
N TYR A 268 13.92 -5.89 -0.13
CA TYR A 268 12.93 -6.49 -1.01
C TYR A 268 12.52 -7.90 -0.56
N ARG A 269 13.45 -8.67 0.01
CA ARG A 269 13.17 -10.02 0.53
C ARG A 269 12.09 -10.04 1.61
N GLY A 270 11.99 -8.96 2.40
CA GLY A 270 10.94 -8.81 3.43
C GLY A 270 9.59 -8.29 2.89
N ILE A 271 9.61 -7.60 1.74
CA ILE A 271 8.45 -6.84 1.23
C ILE A 271 7.79 -7.55 0.05
N ILE A 272 8.56 -7.87 -1.00
CA ILE A 272 8.06 -8.32 -2.30
C ILE A 272 7.25 -9.62 -2.22
N PRO A 273 7.70 -10.69 -1.51
CA PRO A 273 6.92 -11.93 -1.43
C PRO A 273 5.56 -11.72 -0.76
N ASN A 274 5.48 -10.85 0.24
CA ASN A 274 4.24 -10.52 0.93
C ASN A 274 3.29 -9.76 0.00
N LEU A 275 3.78 -8.77 -0.76
CA LEU A 275 2.98 -8.04 -1.74
C LEU A 275 2.40 -8.96 -2.81
N ALA A 276 3.22 -9.86 -3.35
CA ALA A 276 2.81 -10.82 -4.37
C ALA A 276 1.75 -11.80 -3.84
N ARG A 277 1.89 -12.27 -2.59
CA ARG A 277 0.90 -13.13 -1.94
C ARG A 277 -0.43 -12.42 -1.68
N LEU A 278 -0.38 -11.15 -1.26
CA LEU A 278 -1.56 -10.35 -0.94
C LEU A 278 -2.32 -9.86 -2.19
N SER A 279 -1.61 -9.72 -3.31
CA SER A 279 -2.19 -9.27 -4.59
C SER A 279 -1.60 -10.04 -5.78
N PRO A 280 -1.96 -11.32 -5.98
CA PRO A 280 -1.33 -12.20 -6.97
C PRO A 280 -1.62 -11.81 -8.43
N SER A 281 -2.67 -11.03 -8.68
CA SER A 281 -3.03 -10.52 -10.00
C SER A 281 -2.58 -9.06 -10.23
N ALA A 282 -1.81 -8.48 -9.30
CA ALA A 282 -1.39 -7.09 -9.42
C ALA A 282 -0.28 -6.92 -10.45
N VAL A 283 -0.28 -5.77 -11.13
CA VAL A 283 0.91 -5.27 -11.81
C VAL A 283 1.81 -4.58 -10.77
N MET A 284 3.02 -5.09 -10.60
CA MET A 284 4.03 -4.54 -9.70
C MET A 284 4.94 -3.59 -10.48
N LEU A 285 4.86 -2.29 -10.17
CA LEU A 285 5.64 -1.23 -10.79
C LEU A 285 6.79 -0.80 -9.88
N ILE A 286 8.00 -1.19 -10.23
CA ILE A 286 9.23 -0.89 -9.50
C ILE A 286 9.78 0.47 -9.92
N ALA A 287 10.01 1.34 -8.95
CA ALA A 287 10.66 2.64 -9.14
C ALA A 287 11.88 2.86 -8.24
N SER A 288 12.16 1.90 -7.34
CA SER A 288 13.41 1.79 -6.59
C SER A 288 14.62 1.77 -7.53
N GLN A 289 15.76 2.28 -7.08
CA GLN A 289 16.98 2.37 -7.90
C GLN A 289 18.06 1.42 -7.39
N PRO A 290 18.90 0.84 -8.28
CA PRO A 290 18.85 0.91 -9.75
C PRO A 290 17.66 0.12 -10.34
N VAL A 291 16.81 0.79 -11.12
CA VAL A 291 15.46 0.29 -11.46
C VAL A 291 15.47 -1.03 -12.22
N ASP A 292 16.40 -1.20 -13.16
CA ASP A 292 16.50 -2.41 -13.98
C ASP A 292 16.86 -3.65 -13.13
N ILE A 293 17.83 -3.51 -12.22
CA ILE A 293 18.23 -4.57 -11.28
C ILE A 293 17.14 -4.83 -10.26
N MET A 294 16.58 -3.78 -9.63
CA MET A 294 15.53 -3.95 -8.62
C MET A 294 14.26 -4.57 -9.22
N THR A 295 13.99 -4.34 -10.51
CA THR A 295 12.89 -5.02 -11.22
C THR A 295 13.19 -6.50 -11.41
N HIS A 296 14.42 -6.88 -11.80
CA HIS A 296 14.82 -8.29 -11.87
C HIS A 296 14.69 -8.97 -10.50
N VAL A 297 15.17 -8.32 -9.44
CA VAL A 297 15.10 -8.84 -8.06
C VAL A 297 13.65 -9.04 -7.62
N ALA A 298 12.79 -8.04 -7.86
CA ALA A 298 11.37 -8.14 -7.55
C ALA A 298 10.71 -9.30 -8.32
N TRP A 299 11.06 -9.51 -9.58
CA TRP A 299 10.54 -10.62 -10.38
C TRP A 299 10.94 -11.97 -9.78
N ARG A 300 12.21 -12.16 -9.44
CA ARG A 300 12.70 -13.40 -8.82
C ARG A 300 12.08 -13.68 -7.46
N GLN A 301 11.95 -12.66 -6.62
CA GLN A 301 11.44 -12.82 -5.25
C GLN A 301 9.91 -12.89 -5.18
N SER A 302 9.18 -12.30 -6.13
CA SER A 302 7.71 -12.33 -6.17
C SER A 302 7.15 -13.65 -6.70
N GLY A 303 7.85 -14.32 -7.62
CA GLY A 303 7.33 -15.47 -8.34
C GLY A 303 6.21 -15.12 -9.35
N LEU A 304 5.97 -13.84 -9.60
CA LEU A 304 4.99 -13.37 -10.57
C LEU A 304 5.50 -13.56 -12.01
N PRO A 305 4.61 -13.66 -13.01
CA PRO A 305 5.04 -13.67 -14.40
C PRO A 305 5.77 -12.35 -14.74
N PRO A 306 6.79 -12.39 -15.63
CA PRO A 306 7.58 -11.19 -15.97
C PRO A 306 6.74 -10.09 -16.62
N THR A 307 5.57 -10.42 -17.17
CA THR A 307 4.62 -9.42 -17.70
C THR A 307 4.03 -8.55 -16.61
N HIS A 308 3.90 -9.06 -15.37
CA HIS A 308 3.30 -8.35 -14.23
C HIS A 308 4.33 -7.64 -13.36
N VAL A 309 5.63 -7.82 -13.59
CA VAL A 309 6.68 -7.10 -12.86
C VAL A 309 7.41 -6.18 -13.83
N ILE A 310 7.18 -4.88 -13.67
CA ILE A 310 7.67 -3.84 -14.58
C ILE A 310 8.44 -2.78 -13.80
N GLY A 311 9.49 -2.22 -14.39
CA GLY A 311 10.19 -1.07 -13.84
C GLY A 311 9.78 0.22 -14.55
N ALA A 312 9.73 1.34 -13.84
CA ALA A 312 9.44 2.65 -14.43
C ALA A 312 10.42 3.02 -15.55
N GLY A 313 11.68 2.55 -15.45
CA GLY A 313 12.67 2.56 -16.52
C GLY A 313 12.85 3.91 -17.20
N CYS A 314 12.99 3.87 -18.52
CA CYS A 314 13.18 5.04 -19.38
C CYS A 314 11.86 5.71 -19.83
N ASN A 315 10.73 5.50 -19.12
CA ASN A 315 9.45 6.06 -19.53
C ASN A 315 9.45 7.60 -19.48
N LEU A 316 9.98 8.18 -18.40
CA LEU A 316 10.12 9.64 -18.27
C LEU A 316 11.00 10.23 -19.40
N ASP A 317 12.10 9.55 -19.71
CA ASP A 317 13.01 9.95 -20.78
C ASP A 317 12.33 9.84 -22.16
N SER A 318 11.51 8.82 -22.38
CA SER A 318 10.73 8.63 -23.60
C SER A 318 9.65 9.70 -23.79
N GLU A 319 8.92 10.07 -22.73
CA GLU A 319 7.93 11.15 -22.79
C GLU A 319 8.60 12.50 -23.07
N ARG A 320 9.78 12.76 -22.48
CA ARG A 320 10.58 13.95 -22.78
C ARG A 320 11.06 13.95 -24.24
N LEU A 321 11.56 12.82 -24.73
CA LEU A 321 12.01 12.67 -26.11
C LEU A 321 10.88 12.92 -27.09
N SER A 322 9.74 12.24 -26.91
CA SER A 322 8.54 12.41 -27.75
C SER A 322 8.07 13.87 -27.76
N HIS A 323 8.08 14.55 -26.60
CA HIS A 323 7.70 15.95 -26.52
C HIS A 323 8.63 16.88 -27.32
N VAL A 324 9.94 16.66 -27.28
CA VAL A 324 10.92 17.43 -28.09
C VAL A 324 10.75 17.12 -29.58
N MET A 325 10.53 15.85 -29.93
CA MET A 325 10.30 15.42 -31.32
C MET A 325 9.03 16.04 -31.93
N ASP A 326 7.99 16.23 -31.11
CA ASP A 326 6.73 16.84 -31.52
C ASP A 326 6.82 18.36 -31.61
N ILE A 327 7.29 19.04 -30.57
CA ILE A 327 7.27 20.52 -30.52
C ILE A 327 8.40 21.14 -31.34
N ASN A 328 9.62 20.61 -31.22
CA ASN A 328 10.79 21.27 -31.81
C ASN A 328 11.02 20.83 -33.27
N LEU A 329 10.63 19.60 -33.60
CA LEU A 329 10.98 18.96 -34.86
C LEU A 329 9.76 18.59 -35.71
N ASN A 330 8.53 18.78 -35.19
CA ASN A 330 7.26 18.60 -35.88
C ASN A 330 7.12 17.25 -36.61
N THR A 331 7.67 16.19 -36.00
CA THR A 331 7.70 14.86 -36.62
C THR A 331 6.42 14.06 -36.40
N HIS A 332 5.68 14.33 -35.31
CA HIS A 332 4.44 13.63 -34.94
C HIS A 332 4.57 12.09 -34.92
N LYS A 333 5.79 11.59 -34.65
CA LYS A 333 6.11 10.17 -34.56
C LYS A 333 6.50 9.83 -33.13
N PRO A 334 5.93 8.77 -32.53
CA PRO A 334 6.36 8.31 -31.23
C PRO A 334 7.85 7.97 -31.23
N ALA A 335 8.56 8.42 -30.20
CA ALA A 335 9.96 8.12 -29.98
C ALA A 335 10.17 7.63 -28.53
N TRP A 336 11.01 6.62 -28.38
CA TRP A 336 11.25 5.97 -27.09
C TRP A 336 12.74 5.92 -26.79
N VAL A 337 13.06 6.01 -25.52
CA VAL A 337 14.39 5.74 -25.00
C VAL A 337 14.39 4.34 -24.42
N ILE A 338 15.28 3.47 -24.89
CA ILE A 338 15.40 2.06 -24.51
C ILE A 338 16.79 1.77 -23.91
N GLY A 339 16.95 0.60 -23.31
CA GLY A 339 18.19 0.18 -22.66
C GLY A 339 18.18 0.37 -21.15
N GLU A 340 19.36 0.27 -20.54
CA GLU A 340 19.58 0.55 -19.12
C GLU A 340 19.37 2.04 -18.83
N LEU A 341 18.83 2.38 -17.66
CA LEU A 341 18.76 3.78 -17.20
C LEU A 341 20.15 4.30 -16.78
N SER A 342 21.06 4.44 -17.76
CA SER A 342 22.46 4.87 -17.60
C SER A 342 22.89 5.75 -18.76
N ASP A 343 24.18 6.05 -18.89
CA ASP A 343 24.69 6.79 -20.06
C ASP A 343 24.59 5.99 -21.38
N ASN A 344 24.33 4.68 -21.31
CA ASN A 344 24.18 3.78 -22.47
C ASN A 344 22.75 3.73 -23.03
N LYS A 345 21.88 4.65 -22.64
CA LYS A 345 20.52 4.80 -23.19
C LYS A 345 20.52 5.02 -24.70
N ILE A 346 19.53 4.45 -25.37
CA ILE A 346 19.38 4.48 -26.83
C ILE A 346 18.04 5.10 -27.20
N ALA A 347 18.03 6.03 -28.15
CA ALA A 347 16.79 6.55 -28.72
C ALA A 347 16.36 5.70 -29.93
N VAL A 348 15.08 5.33 -29.98
CA VAL A 348 14.45 4.64 -31.11
C VAL A 348 13.15 5.35 -31.49
N MET A 349 12.69 5.19 -32.73
CA MET A 349 11.48 5.85 -33.24
C MET A 349 10.51 4.81 -33.80
N SER A 350 9.22 5.11 -33.77
CA SER A 350 8.18 4.33 -34.44
C SER A 350 8.24 4.47 -35.96
N ASN A 351 7.95 3.39 -36.69
CA ASN A 351 7.73 3.45 -38.14
C ASN A 351 6.33 3.99 -38.49
N SER A 352 5.39 3.79 -37.57
CA SER A 352 4.01 4.25 -37.65
C SER A 352 3.87 5.68 -37.13
N GLY A 353 3.18 6.53 -37.89
CA GLY A 353 2.76 7.87 -37.42
C GLY A 353 1.55 7.80 -36.49
N LEU A 354 1.31 8.85 -35.71
CA LEU A 354 0.29 8.92 -34.64
C LEU A 354 -1.14 8.47 -35.04
N ASN A 355 -1.48 8.47 -36.33
CA ASN A 355 -2.83 8.21 -36.87
C ASN A 355 -2.97 6.90 -37.67
N SER A 356 -1.99 5.99 -37.65
CA SER A 356 -2.13 4.71 -38.37
C SER A 356 -2.87 3.67 -37.52
N SER A 357 -3.80 2.91 -38.11
CA SER A 357 -4.46 1.76 -37.48
C SER A 357 -3.57 0.54 -37.27
N ALA A 358 -2.31 0.60 -37.72
CA ALA A 358 -1.33 -0.47 -37.53
C ALA A 358 -0.76 -0.46 -36.10
N SER A 359 -0.43 -1.63 -35.57
CA SER A 359 0.28 -1.74 -34.30
C SER A 359 1.59 -0.95 -34.36
N PRO A 360 1.92 -0.14 -33.35
CA PRO A 360 3.19 0.57 -33.32
C PRO A 360 4.34 -0.43 -33.35
N GLU A 361 5.28 -0.21 -34.27
CA GLU A 361 6.49 -1.01 -34.45
C GLU A 361 7.69 -0.08 -34.46
N ILE A 362 8.82 -0.57 -33.93
CA ILE A 362 10.08 0.18 -33.93
C ILE A 362 10.58 0.27 -35.37
N ALA A 363 10.91 1.47 -35.84
CA ALA A 363 11.52 1.67 -37.15
C ALA A 363 12.98 1.25 -37.12
N GLN A 364 13.44 0.62 -38.20
CA GLN A 364 14.86 0.68 -38.56
C GLN A 364 15.19 2.15 -38.86
N GLY A 365 16.12 2.74 -38.13
CA GLY A 365 16.44 4.16 -38.26
C GLY A 365 16.79 4.53 -39.70
N SER A 366 15.99 5.37 -40.35
CA SER A 366 16.34 5.90 -41.66
C SER A 366 17.41 6.98 -41.51
N SER A 367 18.27 7.13 -42.52
CA SER A 367 19.32 8.16 -42.55
C SER A 367 18.77 9.60 -42.38
N SER A 368 17.51 9.82 -42.72
CA SER A 368 16.83 11.10 -42.58
C SER A 368 16.31 11.41 -41.17
N THR A 369 15.91 10.40 -40.39
CA THR A 369 15.32 10.61 -39.04
C THR A 369 16.35 10.53 -37.92
N LYS A 370 17.49 9.86 -38.14
CA LYS A 370 18.54 9.70 -37.13
C LYS A 370 19.11 11.04 -36.63
N PRO A 371 19.47 12.03 -37.48
CA PRO A 371 20.01 13.31 -36.99
C PRO A 371 19.01 14.11 -36.16
N LEU A 372 17.71 14.01 -36.47
CA LEU A 372 16.64 14.65 -35.71
C LEU A 372 16.49 14.01 -34.33
N LEU A 373 16.52 12.67 -34.29
CA LEU A 373 16.44 11.89 -33.07
C LEU A 373 17.64 12.16 -32.15
N ASP A 374 18.85 12.18 -32.71
CA ASP A 374 20.08 12.47 -31.97
C ASP A 374 20.05 13.89 -31.38
N ARG A 375 19.63 14.89 -32.16
CA ARG A 375 19.47 16.27 -31.69
C ARG A 375 18.45 16.38 -30.56
N ALA A 376 17.31 15.70 -30.68
CA ALA A 376 16.29 15.69 -29.62
C ALA A 376 16.82 15.01 -28.34
N PHE A 377 17.58 13.93 -28.50
CA PHE A 377 18.21 13.21 -27.41
C PHE A 377 19.30 14.05 -26.69
N GLU A 378 20.04 14.88 -27.41
CA GLU A 378 20.98 15.82 -26.78
C GLU A 378 20.27 16.91 -25.96
N ILE A 379 19.16 17.47 -26.47
CA ILE A 379 18.38 18.50 -25.77
C ILE A 379 17.89 18.00 -24.39
N MET A 380 17.57 16.70 -24.27
CA MET A 380 17.09 16.11 -23.03
C MET A 380 18.20 15.69 -22.06
N LYS A 381 19.45 15.51 -22.52
CA LYS A 381 20.56 14.95 -21.73
C LYS A 381 20.85 15.72 -20.43
N ASN A 382 20.59 17.02 -20.40
CA ASN A 382 20.83 17.88 -19.24
C ASN A 382 19.67 17.93 -18.22
N ARG A 383 18.56 17.21 -18.47
CA ARG A 383 17.39 17.22 -17.59
C ARG A 383 17.48 16.07 -16.59
N GLY A 384 17.97 16.35 -15.38
CA GLY A 384 17.98 15.36 -14.28
C GLY A 384 16.60 14.80 -13.93
N GLN A 385 16.58 13.73 -13.14
CA GLN A 385 15.35 13.14 -12.59
C GLN A 385 15.05 13.72 -11.21
N ARG A 386 13.82 14.18 -11.00
CA ARG A 386 13.30 14.66 -9.71
C ARG A 386 12.10 13.81 -9.31
N SER A 387 11.82 13.67 -8.01
CA SER A 387 10.73 12.85 -7.48
C SER A 387 9.39 13.13 -8.14
N TRP A 388 9.02 14.40 -8.32
CA TRP A 388 7.78 14.81 -8.99
C TRP A 388 7.73 14.43 -10.48
N SER A 389 8.84 14.55 -11.22
CA SER A 389 8.89 14.13 -12.63
C SER A 389 8.73 12.61 -12.80
N VAL A 390 9.32 11.83 -11.90
CA VAL A 390 9.18 10.37 -11.89
C VAL A 390 7.77 9.97 -11.42
N GLY A 391 7.21 10.67 -10.44
CA GLY A 391 5.82 10.50 -9.99
C GLY A 391 4.80 10.69 -11.11
N LEU A 392 4.98 11.70 -11.98
CA LEU A 392 4.15 11.89 -13.17
C LEU A 392 4.27 10.73 -14.16
N SER A 393 5.49 10.21 -14.36
CA SER A 393 5.73 9.01 -15.19
C SER A 393 5.05 7.76 -14.62
N ILE A 394 5.14 7.55 -13.31
CA ILE A 394 4.46 6.46 -12.59
C ILE A 394 2.94 6.57 -12.75
N ALA A 395 2.38 7.77 -12.58
CA ALA A 395 0.95 8.00 -12.77
C ALA A 395 0.50 7.77 -14.22
N ASP A 396 1.34 8.07 -15.21
CA ASP A 396 1.05 7.79 -16.62
C ASP A 396 0.97 6.28 -16.91
N ILE A 397 1.94 5.50 -16.43
CA ILE A 397 1.93 4.03 -16.53
C ILE A 397 0.73 3.46 -15.76
N THR A 398 0.50 3.94 -14.54
CA THR A 398 -0.62 3.50 -13.68
C THR A 398 -1.96 3.71 -14.36
N ASN A 399 -2.17 4.87 -14.97
CA ASN A 399 -3.38 5.17 -15.71
C ASN A 399 -3.61 4.17 -16.85
N SER A 400 -2.55 3.87 -17.62
CA SER A 400 -2.64 2.90 -18.72
C SER A 400 -3.00 1.49 -18.27
N VAL A 401 -2.48 1.04 -17.11
CA VAL A 401 -2.82 -0.25 -16.51
C VAL A 401 -4.27 -0.25 -16.00
N LEU A 402 -4.71 0.77 -15.27
CA LEU A 402 -6.04 0.81 -14.66
C LEU A 402 -7.16 0.91 -15.71
N THR A 403 -6.93 1.68 -16.78
CA THR A 403 -7.93 1.99 -17.81
C THR A 403 -7.77 1.18 -19.09
N ASP A 404 -6.88 0.18 -19.10
CA ASP A 404 -6.53 -0.64 -20.26
C ASP A 404 -6.27 0.17 -21.54
N LYS A 405 -5.54 1.28 -21.44
CA LYS A 405 -5.35 2.20 -22.58
C LYS A 405 -4.61 1.59 -23.76
N ARG A 406 -3.87 0.50 -23.53
CA ARG A 406 -2.97 -0.09 -24.52
C ARG A 406 -1.97 0.93 -25.09
N LYS A 407 -1.60 1.95 -24.30
CA LYS A 407 -0.56 2.92 -24.64
C LYS A 407 0.81 2.23 -24.58
N VAL A 408 1.71 2.58 -25.50
CA VAL A 408 3.11 2.13 -25.46
C VAL A 408 3.91 2.99 -24.49
N HIS A 409 4.61 2.34 -23.58
CA HIS A 409 5.52 2.94 -22.61
C HIS A 409 6.89 2.27 -22.71
N SER A 410 7.98 3.03 -22.52
CA SER A 410 9.29 2.41 -22.39
C SER A 410 9.55 2.05 -20.92
N VAL A 411 9.35 0.78 -20.57
CA VAL A 411 9.41 0.28 -19.20
C VAL A 411 10.45 -0.82 -19.08
N SER A 412 11.05 -0.97 -17.90
CA SER A 412 11.97 -2.08 -17.65
C SER A 412 11.18 -3.38 -17.60
N THR A 413 11.55 -4.33 -18.46
CA THR A 413 10.90 -5.64 -18.60
C THR A 413 11.95 -6.68 -18.96
N LEU A 414 11.61 -7.97 -18.85
CA LEU A 414 12.49 -9.05 -19.26
C LEU A 414 12.82 -8.93 -20.75
N ALA A 415 14.09 -8.70 -21.09
CA ALA A 415 14.54 -8.49 -22.46
C ALA A 415 14.99 -9.78 -23.16
N GLN A 416 14.94 -10.93 -22.47
CA GLN A 416 15.27 -12.22 -23.06
C GLN A 416 14.44 -12.48 -24.33
N GLY A 417 15.12 -12.86 -25.41
CA GLY A 417 14.57 -13.08 -26.74
C GLY A 417 14.38 -11.81 -27.58
N TRP A 418 14.51 -10.62 -27.00
CA TRP A 418 14.40 -9.36 -27.73
C TRP A 418 15.74 -9.01 -28.40
N GLY A 419 15.76 -8.78 -29.72
CA GLY A 419 16.98 -8.40 -30.44
C GLY A 419 18.12 -9.45 -30.34
N GLY A 420 17.81 -10.71 -30.08
CA GLY A 420 18.81 -11.78 -29.90
C GLY A 420 19.48 -11.82 -28.51
N ILE A 421 18.94 -11.11 -27.51
CA ILE A 421 19.42 -11.20 -26.13
C ILE A 421 19.07 -12.58 -25.55
N ALA A 422 20.07 -13.40 -25.25
CA ALA A 422 19.88 -14.75 -24.73
C ALA A 422 19.70 -14.83 -23.20
N VAL A 423 20.22 -13.83 -22.48
CA VAL A 423 20.27 -13.81 -21.01
C VAL A 423 19.02 -13.19 -20.40
N GLU A 424 18.69 -13.61 -19.19
CA GLU A 424 17.61 -13.03 -18.39
C GLU A 424 18.07 -11.69 -17.79
N VAL A 425 17.80 -10.61 -18.50
CA VAL A 425 18.12 -9.25 -18.06
C VAL A 425 16.89 -8.37 -18.18
N PHE A 426 16.72 -7.44 -17.25
CA PHE A 426 15.69 -6.42 -17.31
C PHE A 426 16.31 -5.13 -17.81
N LEU A 427 15.69 -4.51 -18.80
CA LEU A 427 16.06 -3.19 -19.30
C LEU A 427 14.84 -2.55 -19.97
N SER A 428 14.90 -1.24 -20.22
CA SER A 428 13.76 -0.51 -20.75
C SER A 428 13.50 -0.86 -22.21
N LEU A 429 12.30 -1.36 -22.51
CA LEU A 429 11.82 -1.65 -23.85
C LEU A 429 10.42 -1.07 -24.07
N PRO A 430 10.04 -0.72 -25.31
CA PRO A 430 8.69 -0.26 -25.61
C PRO A 430 7.70 -1.41 -25.41
N CYS A 431 6.75 -1.22 -24.50
CA CYS A 431 5.74 -2.19 -24.14
C CYS A 431 4.35 -1.55 -24.17
N ILE A 432 3.39 -2.28 -24.74
CA ILE A 432 1.98 -1.96 -24.60
C ILE A 432 1.56 -2.30 -23.16
N MET A 433 1.06 -1.30 -22.44
CA MET A 433 0.60 -1.45 -21.06
C MET A 433 -0.90 -1.61 -21.00
N GLY A 434 -1.37 -2.60 -20.24
CA GLY A 434 -2.79 -2.84 -19.99
C GLY A 434 -3.03 -3.57 -18.69
N VAL A 435 -4.25 -4.10 -18.52
CA VAL A 435 -4.68 -4.74 -17.26
C VAL A 435 -3.88 -5.99 -16.90
N ASN A 436 -3.32 -6.68 -17.89
CA ASN A 436 -2.50 -7.89 -17.73
C ASN A 436 -0.99 -7.58 -17.69
N GLY A 437 -0.62 -6.33 -17.41
CA GLY A 437 0.76 -5.88 -17.35
C GLY A 437 1.35 -5.46 -18.70
N SER A 438 2.60 -5.83 -18.95
CA SER A 438 3.38 -5.43 -20.12
C SER A 438 3.32 -6.46 -21.25
N THR A 439 3.18 -5.96 -22.48
CA THR A 439 3.37 -6.72 -23.73
C THR A 439 4.43 -6.03 -24.57
N ARG A 440 5.60 -6.66 -24.77
CA ARG A 440 6.72 -6.08 -25.52
C ARG A 440 6.36 -5.87 -26.99
N LEU A 441 6.82 -4.76 -27.58
CA LEU A 441 6.84 -4.62 -29.03
C LEU A 441 7.89 -5.56 -29.65
N ALA A 442 7.64 -5.96 -30.90
CA ALA A 442 8.55 -6.81 -31.64
C ALA A 442 9.96 -6.18 -31.71
N GLY A 443 10.98 -7.01 -31.49
CA GLY A 443 12.37 -6.58 -31.61
C GLY A 443 12.73 -6.32 -33.06
N VAL A 444 13.48 -5.24 -33.30
CA VAL A 444 13.92 -4.82 -34.63
C VAL A 444 15.44 -4.69 -34.62
N SER A 445 16.09 -4.96 -35.75
CA SER A 445 17.54 -4.76 -35.90
C SER A 445 17.89 -3.30 -35.68
N LEU A 446 18.69 -3.03 -34.64
CA LEU A 446 19.26 -1.73 -34.35
C LEU A 446 20.48 -1.46 -35.24
N GLY A 447 20.87 -0.19 -35.39
CA GLY A 447 22.14 0.16 -36.02
C GLY A 447 23.33 -0.32 -35.19
N GLN A 448 24.51 -0.43 -35.82
CA GLN A 448 25.70 -1.01 -35.20
C GLN A 448 26.11 -0.32 -33.87
N GLU A 449 26.01 1.01 -33.81
CA GLU A 449 26.33 1.78 -32.61
C GLU A 449 25.32 1.53 -31.47
N GLU A 450 24.03 1.50 -31.81
CA GLU A 450 22.93 1.30 -30.87
C GLU A 450 22.94 -0.13 -30.32
N ASP A 451 23.17 -1.12 -31.20
CA ASP A 451 23.33 -2.52 -30.80
C ASP A 451 24.54 -2.71 -29.87
N SER A 452 25.66 -2.02 -30.14
CA SER A 452 26.83 -2.03 -29.25
C SER A 452 26.52 -1.44 -27.87
N LYS A 453 25.87 -0.27 -27.81
CA LYS A 453 25.40 0.34 -26.54
C LYS A 453 24.47 -0.61 -25.78
N LEU A 454 23.54 -1.26 -26.47
CA LEU A 454 22.59 -2.18 -25.86
C LEU A 454 23.31 -3.40 -25.27
N ARG A 455 24.26 -4.01 -26.02
CA ARG A 455 25.07 -5.13 -25.55
C ARG A 455 25.93 -4.75 -24.35
N ASN A 456 26.46 -3.52 -24.32
CA ASN A 456 27.19 -3.01 -23.16
C ASN A 456 26.29 -2.87 -21.93
N SER A 457 25.07 -2.34 -22.08
CA SER A 457 24.06 -2.31 -21.00
C SER A 457 23.72 -3.72 -20.51
N VAL A 458 23.48 -4.67 -21.41
CA VAL A 458 23.19 -6.08 -21.05
C VAL A 458 24.35 -6.68 -20.24
N THR A 459 25.59 -6.44 -20.67
CA THR A 459 26.79 -6.93 -20.00
C THR A 459 26.96 -6.30 -18.62
N SER A 460 26.80 -4.98 -18.51
CA SER A 460 26.87 -4.22 -17.25
C SER A 460 25.86 -4.75 -16.23
N LEU A 461 24.59 -4.84 -16.63
CA LEU A 461 23.51 -5.33 -15.79
C LEU A 461 23.72 -6.79 -15.37
N SER A 462 24.16 -7.65 -16.30
CA SER A 462 24.44 -9.07 -16.00
C SER A 462 25.59 -9.22 -15.00
N ASN A 463 26.66 -8.44 -15.16
CA ASN A 463 27.82 -8.46 -14.26
C ASN A 463 27.44 -7.97 -12.86
N LEU A 464 26.62 -6.92 -12.76
CA LEU A 464 26.13 -6.42 -11.48
C LEU A 464 25.20 -7.46 -10.83
N MET A 465 24.30 -8.06 -11.60
CA MET A 465 23.37 -9.08 -11.10
C MET A 465 24.11 -10.30 -10.55
N ALA A 466 25.19 -10.74 -11.20
CA ALA A 466 26.00 -11.88 -10.76
C ALA A 466 26.70 -11.67 -9.41
N GLN A 467 26.88 -10.41 -8.98
CA GLN A 467 27.50 -10.05 -7.70
C GLN A 467 26.49 -10.03 -6.54
N LEU A 468 25.19 -10.03 -6.83
CA LEU A 468 24.12 -9.91 -5.84
C LEU A 468 23.63 -11.28 -5.37
N ARG A 469 23.24 -11.35 -4.10
CA ARG A 469 22.59 -12.51 -3.47
C ARG A 469 21.09 -12.25 -3.41
N ILE A 470 20.36 -12.85 -4.36
CA ILE A 470 18.91 -12.66 -4.53
C ILE A 470 18.13 -13.45 -3.50
#